data_AF-A0A2G2HET6-F1
#
_entry.id   AF-A0A2G2HET6-F1
#
_cell.length_a   1.000
_cell.length_b   1.000
_cell.length_c   1.000
_cell.angle_alpha   90.00
_cell.angle_beta   90.00
_cell.angle_gamma   90.00
#
_symmetry.space_group_name_H-M   'P 1'
#
loop_
_entity.id
_entity.type
_entity.pdbx_description
1 polymer ?
#
loop_
_entity_poly.entity_id
_entity_poly.type
_entity_poly.pdbx_seq_one_letter_code
_entity_poly.pdbx_strand_id
1 'polypeptide(L)'
;MQVNTKEYLHHLDKVCSDYSMNAFDVYKVLMSKEDDLFPLSFEIVKYKVLKDIACDTLKNIFTLEELKSIFSNTNVKKIKNPQTRKFIQTFN
;
A
#
# COMPACT_ATOMS: atom_id res chain seq x y z
N MET A 1 -7.87 3.39 18.34
CA MET A 1 -6.70 4.16 17.87
C MET A 1 -7.15 4.94 16.65
N GLN A 2 -7.13 6.27 16.69
CA GLN A 2 -7.42 7.08 15.51
C GLN A 2 -6.22 6.96 14.55
N VAL A 3 -6.50 6.54 13.33
CA VAL A 3 -5.51 6.40 12.27
C VAL A 3 -5.14 7.82 11.84
N ASN A 4 -3.89 8.27 12.08
CA ASN A 4 -3.44 9.62 11.73
C ASN A 4 -3.06 9.68 10.24
N THR A 5 -4.03 9.37 9.38
CA THR A 5 -3.83 9.15 7.93
C THR A 5 -3.09 10.30 7.25
N LYS A 6 -3.34 11.56 7.65
CA LYS A 6 -2.66 12.74 7.11
C LYS A 6 -1.18 12.82 7.47
N GLU A 7 -0.81 12.37 8.67
CA GLU A 7 0.56 12.46 9.16
C GLU A 7 1.45 11.41 8.52
N TYR A 8 0.92 10.22 8.17
CA TYR A 8 1.69 9.15 7.56
C TYR A 8 1.55 9.06 6.04
N LEU A 9 0.62 9.82 5.43
CA LEU A 9 0.39 9.80 3.98
C LEU A 9 1.66 10.10 3.20
N HIS A 10 2.49 11.04 3.68
CA HIS A 10 3.73 11.45 3.02
C HIS A 10 4.72 10.30 2.78
N HIS A 11 4.60 9.17 3.48
CA HIS A 11 5.40 7.99 3.17
C HIS A 11 5.04 7.36 1.80
N LEU A 12 3.80 7.56 1.32
CA LEU A 12 3.33 7.10 0.01
C LEU A 12 3.94 7.90 -1.15
N ASP A 13 4.45 9.12 -0.92
CA ASP A 13 5.19 9.86 -1.96
C ASP A 13 6.41 9.08 -2.45
N LYS A 14 7.04 8.24 -1.61
CA LYS A 14 8.16 7.39 -2.06
C LYS A 14 7.76 6.42 -3.17
N VAL A 15 6.54 5.88 -3.12
CA VAL A 15 6.03 4.89 -4.09
C VAL A 15 5.89 5.49 -5.49
N CYS A 16 5.53 6.78 -5.53
CA CYS A 16 5.14 7.51 -6.73
C CYS A 16 6.06 8.67 -7.10
N SER A 17 7.19 8.78 -6.41
CA SER A 17 8.27 9.71 -6.72
C SER A 17 8.74 9.59 -8.18
N ASP A 18 8.67 8.38 -8.76
CA ASP A 18 9.00 8.12 -10.16
C ASP A 18 7.90 8.54 -11.18
N TYR A 19 6.67 8.81 -10.73
CA TYR A 19 5.47 8.87 -11.60
C TYR A 19 4.68 10.19 -11.55
N SER A 20 5.28 11.30 -11.13
CA SER A 20 4.60 12.61 -11.01
C SER A 20 3.27 12.55 -10.24
N MET A 21 3.20 11.68 -9.24
CA MET A 21 2.00 11.43 -8.44
C MET A 21 2.27 11.66 -6.97
N ASN A 22 1.25 12.14 -6.27
CA ASN A 22 1.34 12.42 -4.84
C ASN A 22 0.87 11.22 -4.01
N ALA A 23 1.18 11.23 -2.72
CA ALA A 23 0.70 10.24 -1.77
C ALA A 23 -0.82 10.00 -1.77
N PHE A 24 -1.61 11.04 -2.03
CA PHE A 24 -3.07 10.97 -2.02
C PHE A 24 -3.63 10.19 -3.20
N ASP A 25 -3.03 10.31 -4.38
CA ASP A 25 -3.40 9.50 -5.55
C ASP A 25 -3.14 8.02 -5.27
N VAL A 26 -2.00 7.68 -4.67
CA VAL A 26 -1.69 6.29 -4.25
C VAL A 26 -2.72 5.78 -3.27
N TYR A 27 -3.03 6.58 -2.25
CA TYR A 27 -4.05 6.23 -1.25
C TYR A 27 -5.41 5.97 -1.90
N LYS A 28 -5.82 6.83 -2.84
CA LYS A 28 -7.09 6.70 -3.55
C LYS A 28 -7.14 5.43 -4.38
N VAL A 29 -6.08 5.10 -5.14
CA VAL A 29 -6.01 3.84 -5.90
C VAL A 29 -6.05 2.62 -5.00
N LEU A 30 -5.38 2.67 -3.84
CA LEU A 30 -5.41 1.58 -2.88
C LEU A 30 -6.84 1.35 -2.33
N MET A 31 -7.55 2.42 -1.98
CA MET A 31 -8.93 2.36 -1.48
C MET A 31 -9.95 1.96 -2.56
N SER A 32 -9.96 2.67 -3.68
CA SER A 32 -10.90 2.46 -4.77
C SER A 32 -10.64 1.16 -5.52
N LYS A 33 -9.40 0.65 -5.50
CA LYS A 33 -8.93 -0.46 -6.33
C LYS A 33 -9.09 -0.21 -7.85
N GLU A 34 -9.26 1.06 -8.21
CA GLU A 34 -9.38 1.54 -9.58
C GLU A 34 -8.06 2.15 -10.00
N ASP A 35 -7.50 1.68 -11.11
CA ASP A 35 -6.25 2.17 -11.69
C ASP A 35 -6.40 2.84 -13.06
N ASP A 36 -7.63 3.10 -13.53
CA ASP A 36 -7.89 3.70 -14.85
C ASP A 36 -7.21 5.07 -15.06
N LEU A 37 -7.07 5.85 -13.99
CA LEU A 37 -6.40 7.15 -14.01
C LEU A 37 -4.94 7.08 -13.51
N PHE A 38 -4.44 5.86 -13.26
CA PHE A 38 -3.12 5.63 -12.70
C PHE A 38 -2.16 5.03 -13.74
N PRO A 39 -0.92 5.53 -13.85
CA PRO A 39 0.06 5.01 -14.80
C PRO A 39 0.55 3.60 -14.44
N LEU A 40 0.18 3.10 -13.25
CA LEU A 40 0.51 1.77 -12.76
C LEU A 40 -0.76 1.02 -12.40
N SER A 41 -0.82 -0.26 -12.75
CA SER A 41 -1.93 -1.11 -12.30
C SER A 41 -1.94 -1.27 -10.78
N PHE A 42 -3.13 -1.49 -10.22
CA PHE A 42 -3.31 -1.69 -8.77
C PHE A 42 -2.38 -2.75 -8.19
N GLU A 43 -2.12 -3.83 -8.93
CA GLU A 43 -1.16 -4.86 -8.52
C GLU A 43 0.26 -4.31 -8.38
N ILE A 44 0.74 -3.52 -9.34
CA ILE A 44 2.10 -2.94 -9.29
C ILE A 44 2.21 -1.96 -8.13
N VAL A 45 1.19 -1.12 -7.92
CA VAL A 45 1.13 -0.18 -6.80
C VAL A 45 1.24 -0.92 -5.48
N LYS A 46 0.46 -2.00 -5.27
CA LYS A 46 0.58 -2.85 -4.08
C LYS A 46 1.99 -3.34 -3.85
N TYR A 47 2.66 -3.86 -4.89
CA TYR A 47 4.02 -4.37 -4.73
C TYR A 47 5.04 -3.27 -4.41
N LYS A 48 4.93 -2.09 -5.03
CA LYS A 48 5.80 -0.96 -4.70
C LYS A 48 5.55 -0.47 -3.27
N VAL A 49 4.29 -0.32 -2.85
CA VAL A 49 3.93 0.05 -1.48
C VAL A 49 4.54 -0.92 -0.47
N LEU A 50 4.44 -2.23 -0.71
CA LEU A 50 5.01 -3.27 0.17
C LEU A 50 6.54 -3.33 0.15
N LYS A 51 7.17 -2.78 -0.89
CA LYS A 51 8.63 -2.73 -1.06
C LYS A 51 9.23 -1.48 -0.42
N ASP A 52 8.62 -0.32 -0.67
CA ASP A 52 9.15 1.00 -0.31
C ASP A 52 8.64 1.49 1.06
N ILE A 53 7.51 0.97 1.55
CA ILE A 53 6.90 1.36 2.83
C ILE A 53 6.88 0.18 3.81
N ALA A 54 7.24 0.48 5.06
CA ALA A 54 7.18 -0.48 6.16
C ALA A 54 5.73 -0.79 6.55
N CYS A 55 5.47 -2.04 6.96
CA CYS A 55 4.13 -2.47 7.39
C CYS A 55 3.60 -1.67 8.59
N ASP A 56 4.47 -1.23 9.49
CA ASP A 56 4.06 -0.41 10.63
C ASP A 56 3.54 0.96 10.20
N THR A 57 4.15 1.58 9.19
CA THR A 57 3.63 2.79 8.55
C THR A 57 2.28 2.52 7.90
N LEU A 58 2.11 1.38 7.20
CA LEU A 58 0.84 1.02 6.57
C LEU A 58 -0.29 0.85 7.59
N LYS A 59 0.00 0.26 8.77
CA LYS A 59 -0.95 0.16 9.90
C LYS A 59 -1.33 1.53 10.49
N ASN A 60 -0.47 2.54 10.31
CA ASN A 60 -0.75 3.91 10.73
C ASN A 60 -1.51 4.74 9.69
N ILE A 61 -1.54 4.29 8.42
CA ILE A 61 -2.27 4.94 7.32
C ILE A 61 -3.65 4.31 7.13
N PHE A 62 -3.72 2.98 7.18
CA PHE A 62 -4.90 2.18 6.88
C PHE A 62 -5.31 1.34 8.10
N THR A 63 -6.61 1.07 8.24
CA THR A 63 -7.09 0.11 9.25
C THR A 63 -6.78 -1.32 8.84
N LEU A 64 -6.83 -2.26 9.80
CA LEU A 64 -6.62 -3.68 9.51
C LEU A 64 -7.60 -4.24 8.46
N GLU A 65 -8.85 -3.80 8.47
CA GLU A 65 -9.87 -4.21 7.51
C GLU A 65 -9.55 -3.72 6.09
N GLU A 66 -9.16 -2.45 5.98
CA GLU A 66 -8.70 -1.86 4.71
C GLU A 66 -7.46 -2.56 4.18
N LEU A 67 -6.45 -2.77 5.03
CA LEU A 67 -5.24 -3.51 4.66
C LEU A 67 -5.55 -4.92 4.17
N LYS A 68 -6.46 -5.62 4.85
CA LYS A 68 -6.92 -6.93 4.42
C LYS A 68 -7.65 -6.84 3.08
N SER A 69 -8.48 -5.83 2.85
CA SER A 69 -9.20 -5.62 1.59
C SER A 69 -8.27 -5.30 0.41
N ILE A 70 -7.25 -4.46 0.63
CA ILE A 70 -6.24 -4.07 -0.37
C ILE A 70 -5.33 -5.25 -0.71
N PHE A 71 -4.78 -5.87 0.32
CA PHE A 71 -3.73 -6.88 0.19
C PHE A 71 -4.24 -8.32 0.15
N SER A 72 -5.55 -8.53 0.27
CA SER A 72 -6.21 -9.79 -0.09
C SER A 72 -5.77 -10.23 -1.48
N ASN A 73 -5.55 -11.53 -1.67
CA ASN A 73 -5.07 -12.15 -2.90
C ASN A 73 -3.67 -11.69 -3.38
N THR A 74 -2.89 -10.99 -2.55
CA THR A 74 -1.50 -10.65 -2.94
C THR A 74 -0.63 -11.90 -2.93
N ASN A 75 0.14 -12.10 -4.00
CA ASN A 75 1.06 -13.21 -4.08
C ASN A 75 2.31 -12.96 -3.22
N VAL A 76 2.27 -13.50 -1.99
CA VAL A 76 3.38 -13.43 -1.03
C VAL A 76 4.71 -14.00 -1.56
N LYS A 77 4.71 -14.83 -2.61
CA LYS A 77 5.94 -15.35 -3.23
C LYS A 77 6.73 -14.27 -3.97
N LYS A 78 6.07 -13.21 -4.45
CA LYS A 78 6.73 -12.08 -5.13
C LYS A 78 7.33 -11.06 -4.14
N ILE A 79 6.95 -11.13 -2.86
CA ILE A 79 7.43 -10.22 -1.82
C ILE A 79 8.79 -10.70 -1.30
N LYS A 80 9.85 -9.95 -1.60
CA LYS A 80 11.21 -10.26 -1.14
C LYS A 80 11.44 -9.91 0.34
N ASN A 81 10.72 -8.91 0.87
CA ASN A 81 10.88 -8.48 2.27
C ASN A 81 10.21 -9.50 3.21
N PRO A 82 10.95 -10.18 4.10
CA PRO A 82 10.39 -11.19 4.99
C PRO A 82 9.40 -10.64 6.03
N GLN A 83 9.57 -9.39 6.47
CA GLN A 83 8.65 -8.73 7.40
C GLN A 83 7.29 -8.50 6.72
N THR A 84 7.32 -7.90 5.52
CA THR A 84 6.13 -7.65 4.72
C THR A 84 5.46 -8.94 4.28
N ARG A 85 6.23 -9.97 3.95
CA ARG A 85 5.70 -11.29 3.61
C ARG A 85 4.90 -11.88 4.76
N LYS A 86 5.42 -11.86 5.99
CA LYS A 86 4.68 -12.32 7.18
C LYS A 86 3.41 -11.50 7.41
N PHE A 87 3.48 -10.18 7.26
CA PHE A 87 2.34 -9.28 7.40
C PHE A 87 1.21 -9.59 6.41
N ILE A 88 1.54 -9.83 5.14
CA ILE A 88 0.54 -10.19 4.13
C ILE A 88 0.01 -11.61 4.33
N GLN A 89 0.86 -12.51 4.83
CA GLN A 89 0.46 -13.88 5.18
C GLN A 89 -0.51 -13.94 6.36
N THR A 90 -0.58 -12.91 7.20
CA THR A 90 -1.64 -12.78 8.22
C THR A 90 -3.02 -12.38 7.64
N PHE A 91 -3.08 -11.93 6.38
CA PHE A 91 -4.32 -11.51 5.73
C PHE A 91 -4.90 -12.52 4.74
N ASN A 92 -4.09 -13.44 4.23
CA ASN A 92 -4.49 -14.60 3.40
C ASN A 92 -4.76 -15.82 4.27
#